data_AF-A0A382RSM9-F1
#
_entry.id   AF-A0A382RSM9-F1
#
_cell.length_a   1.000
_cell.length_b   1.000
_cell.length_c   1.000
_cell.angle_alpha   90.00
_cell.angle_beta   90.00
_cell.angle_gamma   90.00
#
_symmetry.space_group_name_H-M   'P 1'
#
loop_
_entity.id
_entity.type
_entity.pdbx_description
1 polymer ?
#
loop_
_entity_poly.entity_id
_entity_poly.type
_entity_poly.pdbx_seq_one_letter_code
_entity_poly.pdbx_strand_id
1 'polypeptide(L)' 'MQDVFHETARALERGETCVLATVIQTAGSTPQKPGAKLLVREDGSGVGTL' A
#
# COMPACT_ATOMS: atom_id res chain seq x y z
N MET A 1 5.61 1.14 7.32
CA MET A 1 4.45 0.22 7.26
C MET A 1 3.30 0.70 8.11
N GLN A 2 3.54 1.23 9.32
CA GLN A 2 2.51 1.93 10.11
C GLN A 2 1.82 3.05 9.32
N ASP A 3 2.58 3.84 8.56
CA ASP A 3 2.03 4.95 7.76
C ASP A 3 1.04 4.47 6.69
N VAL A 4 1.34 3.34 6.02
CA VAL A 4 0.46 2.78 4.99
C VAL A 4 -0.90 2.42 5.59
N PHE A 5 -0.92 1.81 6.77
CA PHE A 5 -2.18 1.44 7.44
C PHE A 5 -2.94 2.65 7.96
N HIS A 6 -2.27 3.62 8.59
CA HIS A 6 -2.93 4.85 9.07
C HIS A 6 -3.53 5.64 7.91
N GLU A 7 -2.79 5.79 6.80
CA GLU A 7 -3.30 6.50 5.62
C GLU A 7 -4.41 5.74 4.91
N THR A 8 -4.36 4.39 4.90
CA THR A 8 -5.47 3.58 4.37
C THR A 8 -6.72 3.77 5.22
N ALA A 9 -6.59 3.71 6.56
CA ALA A 9 -7.73 3.92 7.46
C ALA A 9 -8.34 5.32 7.26
N ARG A 10 -7.51 6.36 7.17
CA ARG A 10 -7.97 7.73 6.89
C ARG A 10 -8.68 7.86 5.54
N ALA A 11 -8.16 7.22 4.49
CA ALA A 11 -8.81 7.21 3.19
C ALA A 11 -10.22 6.57 3.27
N LEU A 12 -10.33 5.43 3.94
CA LEU A 12 -11.61 4.75 4.15
C LEU A 12 -12.59 5.58 5.01
N GLU A 13 -12.12 6.22 6.08
CA GLU A 13 -12.92 7.11 6.93
C GLU A 13 -13.47 8.32 6.16
N ARG A 14 -12.71 8.82 5.19
CA ARG A 14 -13.12 9.93 4.30
C ARG A 14 -13.99 9.47 3.11
N GLY A 15 -14.24 8.16 2.97
CA GLY A 15 -14.99 7.61 1.84
C GLY A 15 -14.23 7.68 0.51
N GLU A 16 -12.91 7.81 0.55
CA GLU A 16 -12.07 7.87 -0.66
C GLU A 16 -11.91 6.48 -1.26
N THR A 17 -12.04 6.39 -2.58
CA THR A 17 -11.69 5.17 -3.32
C THR A 17 -10.17 4.97 -3.27
N CYS A 18 -9.73 3.83 -2.75
CA CYS A 18 -8.32 3.48 -2.68
C CYS A 18 -8.09 1.97 -2.77
N VAL A 19 -6.84 1.59 -3.06
CA VAL A 19 -6.37 0.20 -3.10
C VAL A 19 -5.21 0.04 -2.13
N LEU A 20 -5.24 -1.03 -1.33
CA LEU A 20 -4.09 -1.48 -0.54
C LEU A 20 -3.50 -2.74 -1.16
N ALA A 21 -2.33 -2.63 -1.78
CA ALA A 21 -1.59 -3.75 -2.32
C ALA A 21 -0.64 -4.34 -1.27
N THR A 22 -0.50 -5.67 -1.25
CA THR A 22 0.46 -6.39 -0.40
C THR A 22 1.24 -7.41 -1.22
N VAL A 23 2.56 -7.41 -1.10
CA VAL A 23 3.42 -8.47 -1.63
C VAL A 23 3.23 -9.72 -0.77
N ILE A 24 2.71 -10.80 -1.34
CA ILE A 24 2.52 -12.08 -0.63
C ILE A 24 3.67 -13.07 -0.81
N GLN A 25 4.38 -12.98 -1.94
CA GLN A 25 5.53 -13.80 -2.28
C GLN A 25 6.41 -13.06 -3.28
N THR A 26 7.71 -13.34 -3.27
CA THR A 26 8.66 -12.86 -4.28
C THR A 26 9.49 -14.03 -4.82
N ALA A 27 10.06 -13.87 -6.01
CA ALA A 27 10.94 -14.85 -6.63
C ALA A 27 12.17 -14.14 -7.21
N GLY A 28 13.37 -14.69 -6.95
CA GLY A 28 14.64 -14.08 -7.33
C GLY A 28 15.02 -12.87 -6.45
N SER A 29 15.89 -12.01 -6.98
CA SER A 29 16.37 -10.81 -6.28
C SER A 29 15.45 -9.62 -6.54
N THR A 30 14.39 -9.49 -5.74
CA THR A 30 13.46 -8.36 -5.80
C THR A 30 13.80 -7.30 -4.73
N PRO A 31 13.57 -5.99 -4.99
CA PRO A 31 13.87 -4.94 -4.03
C PRO A 31 13.04 -5.04 -2.74
N GLN A 32 11.77 -5.43 -2.83
CA GLN A 32 10.90 -5.64 -1.67
C GLN A 32 10.79 -7.12 -1.30
N LYS A 33 10.33 -7.34 -0.07
CA LYS A 33 10.09 -8.66 0.52
C LYS A 33 8.59 -8.88 0.73
N PRO A 34 8.14 -10.14 0.87
CA PRO A 34 6.79 -10.44 1.33
C PRO A 34 6.42 -9.63 2.57
N GLY A 35 5.22 -9.09 2.56
CA GLY A 35 4.71 -8.17 3.57
C GLY A 35 4.79 -6.70 3.18
N ALA A 36 5.62 -6.29 2.23
CA ALA A 36 5.64 -4.93 1.70
C ALA A 36 4.25 -4.50 1.21
N LYS A 37 3.91 -3.22 1.41
CA LYS A 37 2.58 -2.68 1.13
C LYS A 37 2.66 -1.33 0.45
N LEU A 38 1.68 -1.07 -0.40
CA LEU A 38 1.48 0.19 -1.08
C LEU A 38 -0.01 0.56 -1.05
N LEU A 39 -0.31 1.73 -0.50
CA LEU A 39 -1.59 2.40 -0.69
C LEU A 39 -1.54 3.17 -2.02
N VAL A 40 -2.58 3.05 -2.84
CA VAL A 40 -2.81 3.85 -4.04
C VAL A 40 -4.17 4.51 -3.95
N ARG A 41 -4.23 5.83 -4.12
CA ARG A 41 -5.47 6.62 -4.11
C ARG A 41 -5.98 6.83 -5.55
N GLU A 42 -7.21 7.30 -5.68
CA GLU A 42 -7.85 7.59 -6.98
C GLU A 42 -7.04 8.59 -7.84
N ASP A 43 -6.40 9.57 -7.22
CA ASP A 43 -5.53 10.55 -7.89
C ASP A 43 -4.17 9.99 -8.33
N GLY A 44 -3.90 8.72 -8.06
CA GLY A 44 -2.63 8.04 -8.35
C GLY A 44 -1.53 8.29 -7.32
N SER A 45 -1.75 9.11 -6.29
CA SER A 45 -0.81 9.27 -5.18
C SER A 45 -0.76 7.99 -4.35
N GLY A 46 0.38 7.76 -3.68
CA GLY A 46 0.56 6.55 -2.88
C GLY A 46 1.51 6.69 -1.70
N VAL A 47 1.40 5.72 -0.78
CA VAL A 47 2.23 5.61 0.42
C VAL A 47 2.72 4.17 0.53
N GLY A 48 4.04 3.99 0.66
CA GLY A 48 4.69 2.67 0.64
C GLY A 48 5.29 2.33 -0.72
N THR A 49 5.74 1.08 -0.87
CA THR A 49 6.48 0.60 -2.05
C THR A 49 6.29 -0.90 -2.24
N LEU A 50 6.38 -1.37 -3.49
CA LEU A 50 6.38 -2.79 -3.89
C LEU A 50 7.70 -3.22 -4.52
#